data_AF-A0A2N2JX69-F1
#
_entry.id   AF-A0A2N2JX69-F1
#
_cell.length_a   1.000
_cell.length_b   1.000
_cell.length_c   1.000
_cell.angle_alpha   90.00
_cell.angle_beta   90.00
_cell.angle_gamma   90.00
#
_symmetry.space_group_name_H-M   'P 1'
#
loop_
_entity.id
_entity.type
_entity.pdbx_description
1 polymer ?
#
loop_
_entity_poly.entity_id
_entity_poly.type
_entity_poly.pdbx_seq_one_letter_code
_entity_poly.pdbx_strand_id
1 'polypeptide(L)' 'MPAYIVCRKKRNNPRMDVRICELKCSMKEECMEFKANGKSGISEQSASSNTNAESVELEAA' A
#
# COMPACT_ATOMS: atom_id res chain seq x y z
N MET A 1 -6.88 -4.63 -12.48
CA MET A 1 -5.53 -5.25 -12.51
C MET A 1 -5.42 -6.18 -11.29
N PRO A 2 -4.96 -7.44 -11.40
CA PRO A 2 -4.73 -8.27 -10.22
C PRO A 2 -3.55 -7.70 -9.41
N ALA A 3 -3.80 -7.33 -8.16
CA ALA A 3 -2.78 -6.84 -7.23
C ALA A 3 -2.27 -7.99 -6.36
N TYR A 4 -0.96 -8.07 -6.16
CA TYR A 4 -0.31 -9.15 -5.41
C TYR A 4 0.60 -8.59 -4.32
N ILE A 5 0.48 -9.13 -3.12
CA ILE A 5 1.33 -8.79 -1.97
C ILE A 5 2.14 -9.99 -1.49
N VAL A 6 3.28 -9.70 -0.86
CA VAL A 6 4.14 -10.72 -0.26
C VAL A 6 3.82 -10.80 1.24
N CYS A 7 3.43 -11.97 1.72
CA CYS A 7 3.11 -12.14 3.13
C CYS A 7 4.37 -12.39 3.96
N ARG A 8 4.97 -11.33 4.52
CA ARG A 8 6.17 -11.40 5.38
C ARG A 8 5.97 -12.19 6.69
N LYS A 9 4.72 -12.49 7.05
CA LYS A 9 4.38 -13.26 8.24
C LYS A 9 4.60 -14.77 8.06
N LYS A 10 4.53 -15.27 6.83
CA LYS A 10 4.75 -16.70 6.54
C LYS A 10 6.23 -16.90 6.25
N ARG A 11 6.84 -17.96 6.82
CA ARG A 11 8.28 -18.26 6.65
C ARG A 11 8.76 -18.30 5.19
N ASN A 12 7.91 -18.70 4.25
CA ASN A 12 8.24 -18.77 2.82
C ASN A 12 7.88 -17.49 2.03
N ASN A 13 7.40 -16.44 2.71
CA ASN A 13 7.01 -15.16 2.10
C ASN A 13 6.25 -15.33 0.77
N PRO A 14 5.15 -16.11 0.72
CA PRO A 14 4.48 -16.37 -0.53
C PRO A 14 3.86 -15.08 -1.08
N ARG A 15 3.92 -14.92 -2.40
CA ARG A 15 3.20 -13.89 -3.12
C ARG A 15 1.75 -14.35 -3.30
N MET A 16 0.79 -13.53 -2.88
CA MET A 16 -0.64 -13.84 -2.91
C MET A 16 -1.46 -12.67 -3.42
N ASP A 17 -2.58 -12.96 -4.11
CA ASP A 17 -3.53 -11.94 -4.56
C ASP A 17 -4.09 -11.22 -3.33
N VAL A 18 -4.13 -9.89 -3.40
CA VAL A 18 -4.62 -9.01 -2.33
C VAL A 18 -6.03 -9.40 -1.90
N ARG A 19 -6.91 -9.76 -2.83
CA ARG A 19 -8.29 -10.17 -2.54
C ARG A 19 -8.34 -11.48 -1.76
N ILE A 20 -7.42 -12.39 -2.04
CA ILE A 20 -7.30 -13.65 -1.28
C ILE A 20 -6.78 -13.34 0.12
N CYS A 21 -5.83 -12.41 0.26
CA CYS A 21 -5.35 -11.97 1.57
C CYS A 21 -6.46 -11.30 2.38
N GLU A 22 -7.27 -10.42 1.76
CA GLU A 22 -8.40 -9.74 2.39
C GLU A 22 -9.47 -10.71 2.92
N LEU A 23 -9.74 -11.76 2.15
CA LEU A 23 -10.75 -12.75 2.50
C LEU A 23 -10.24 -13.76 3.55
N LYS A 24 -8.97 -14.16 3.48
CA LYS A 24 -8.42 -15.27 4.29
C LYS A 24 -7.55 -14.84 5.48
N CYS A 25 -7.04 -13.61 5.51
CA CYS A 25 -6.13 -13.18 6.57
C CYS A 25 -6.89 -12.56 7.75
N SER A 26 -6.91 -13.26 8.89
CA SER A 26 -7.54 -12.76 10.13
C SER A 26 -6.85 -11.54 10.75
N MET A 27 -5.61 -11.24 10.35
CA MET A 27 -4.84 -10.09 10.85
C MET A 27 -4.60 -9.04 9.75
N LYS A 28 -5.45 -8.98 8.73
CA LYS A 28 -5.31 -7.99 7.64
C LYS A 28 -5.26 -6.55 8.17
N GLU A 29 -5.99 -6.28 9.26
CA GLU A 29 -6.06 -4.97 9.92
C GLU A 29 -4.80 -4.60 10.70
N GLU A 30 -3.88 -5.54 10.93
CA GLU A 30 -2.58 -5.30 11.57
C GLU A 30 -1.42 -5.55 10.59
N CYS A 31 -1.70 -6.12 9.42
CA CYS A 31 -0.70 -6.45 8.42
C CYS A 31 -0.23 -5.20 7.67
N MET A 32 1.05 -4.85 7.88
CA MET A 32 1.68 -3.69 7.23
C MET A 32 1.68 -3.80 5.69
N GLU A 33 1.93 -4.99 5.13
CA GLU A 33 1.96 -5.19 3.68
C GLU A 33 0.57 -4.99 3.03
N PHE A 34 -0.49 -5.43 3.72
CA PHE A 34 -1.87 -5.24 3.26
C PHE A 34 -2.29 -3.77 3.34
N LYS A 35 -1.97 -3.09 4.46
CA LYS A 35 -2.19 -1.66 4.62
C LYS A 35 -1.41 -0.82 3.62
N ALA A 36 -0.16 -1.18 3.35
CA ALA A 36 0.67 -0.52 2.36
C ALA A 36 0.03 -0.63 0.97
N ASN A 37 -0.45 -1.82 0.58
CA ASN A 37 -1.17 -2.00 -0.68
C ASN A 37 -2.47 -1.18 -0.77
N GLY A 38 -3.25 -1.11 0.31
CA GLY A 38 -4.48 -0.28 0.35
C GLY A 38 -4.19 1.22 0.23
N LYS A 39 -3.08 1.69 0.80
CA LYS A 39 -2.60 3.08 0.65
C LYS A 39 -2.02 3.33 -0.75
N SER A 40 -1.31 2.35 -1.30
CA SER A 40 -0.80 2.38 -2.67
C SER A 40 -1.92 2.31 -3.70
N GLY A 41 -3.10 1.74 -3.41
CA GLY A 41 -4.26 1.82 -4.33
C GLY A 41 -4.76 3.25 -4.58
N ILE A 42 -4.45 4.19 -3.68
CA ILE A 42 -4.69 5.64 -3.85
C ILE A 42 -3.42 6.34 -4.42
N SER A 43 -2.26 5.68 -4.35
CA SER A 43 -0.94 6.22 -4.68
C SER A 43 -0.19 5.41 -5.76
N GLU A 44 -0.89 4.63 -6.60
CA GLU A 44 -0.35 4.01 -7.82
C GLU A 44 -0.60 4.89 -9.04
N GLN A 45 -0.56 6.21 -8.81
CA GLN A 45 -0.22 7.22 -9.81
C GLN A 45 1.04 8.02 -9.44
N SER A 46 1.77 7.63 -8.38
CA SER A 46 2.92 8.38 -7.87
C SER A 46 4.21 7.54 -7.87
N ALA A 47 4.42 6.79 -8.95
CA ALA A 47 5.72 6.21 -9.28
C ALA A 47 6.07 6.44 -10.75
N SER A 48 5.73 7.63 -11.29
CA SER A 48 6.37 8.28 -12.45
C SER A 48 5.66 9.61 -12.73
N SER A 49 5.98 10.65 -11.97
CA SER A 49 6.14 12.03 -12.45
C SER A 49 6.49 12.93 -11.27
N ASN A 50 7.66 13.56 -11.37
CA ASN A 50 7.97 14.80 -10.67
C ASN A 50 6.78 15.76 -10.78
N THR A 51 6.20 16.15 -9.66
CA THR A 51 5.85 17.54 -9.35
C THR A 51 5.53 17.58 -7.86
N ASN A 52 6.48 18.16 -7.13
CA ASN A 52 6.24 18.75 -5.82
C ASN A 52 5.03 19.68 -5.93
N ALA A 53 3.97 19.37 -5.18
CA ALA A 53 2.88 20.29 -4.90
C ALA A 53 2.44 20.04 -3.45
N GLU A 54 3.39 20.25 -2.54
CA GLU A 54 3.10 20.55 -1.15
C GLU A 54 2.52 21.96 -1.11
N SER A 55 1.18 22.07 -1.14
CA SER A 55 0.50 23.27 -0.65
C SER A 55 0.50 23.19 0.88
N VAL A 56 1.45 23.90 1.50
CA VAL A 56 1.25 24.46 2.84
C VAL A 56 1.80 25.89 2.81
N GLU A 57 0.90 26.82 3.14
CA GLU A 57 1.07 28.26 3.30
C GLU A 57 2.38 28.65 4.01
N LEU A 58 3.10 29.62 3.44
CA LEU A 58 4.03 30.45 4.18
C LEU A 58 3.41 31.84 4.37
N GLU A 59 2.90 32.08 5.57
CA GLU A 59 2.71 33.42 6.14
C GLU A 59 4.08 33.92 6.64
N ALA A 60 4.56 35.05 6.13
CA ALA A 60 5.58 35.87 6.80
C ALA A 60 5.63 37.30 6.25
N ALA A 61 5.41 38.25 7.17
CA ALA A 61 5.65 39.71 7.17
C ALA A 61 4.62 40.62 6.49
#